data_AF-A0A2T4DEI3-F1
#
_entry.id   AF-A0A2T4DEI3-F1
#
_cell.length_a   1.000
_cell.length_b   1.000
_cell.length_c   1.000
_cell.angle_alpha   90.00
_cell.angle_beta   90.00
_cell.angle_gamma   90.00
#
_symmetry.space_group_name_H-M   'P 1'
#
loop_
_entity.id
_entity.type
_entity.pdbx_description
1 polymer ?
#
loop_
_entity_poly.entity_id
_entity_poly.type
_entity_poly.pdbx_seq_one_letter_code
_entity_poly.pdbx_strand_id
1 'polypeptide(L)'
;MIEDALIRRCVRLLGAVHELHKQGYQDLVVSCPMAPSGTSWRCSLLPFDQVQWDGNMWSELLGEGVEPARHSSGHIGNEYFGWTDAKSDTARELAEKIKLRFPRLMARTKRLNFEYSGWFTYMLGEAEQGHLPVMGRDYQEEYREKLATTTPGVWLKGPPLFSMVRVRGKTYHYTRPPHLKSGDDWHEAYKRLVLMWQEDKHSCPLPQYPIDTGDTFELGAYWEGAIYYIQTILGFTDIRRFLSAMETLSERPEHWDVFFLVWNSEGQLIYLIAFLTRRLLAEPQKYLMEPSERDDWEQRLRSLECQMNHHWIQSGRPPNPYYGGGNPLHLGLILTGLSEDNLVNT
;
A
#
# COMPACT_ATOMS: atom_id res chain seq x y z
N MET A 1 -23.68 29.77 -1.61
CA MET A 1 -23.47 29.49 -0.16
C MET A 1 -24.39 28.37 0.24
N ILE A 2 -23.94 27.41 1.06
CA ILE A 2 -24.77 26.29 1.53
C ILE A 2 -25.88 26.81 2.43
N GLU A 3 -27.14 26.66 2.03
CA GLU A 3 -28.31 27.12 2.80
C GLU A 3 -28.66 26.17 3.97
N ASP A 4 -28.36 24.88 3.82
CA ASP A 4 -28.63 23.86 4.83
C ASP A 4 -27.64 23.94 6.01
N ALA A 5 -28.18 24.16 7.21
CA ALA A 5 -27.40 24.28 8.44
C ALA A 5 -26.70 22.97 8.85
N LEU A 6 -27.29 21.81 8.54
CA LEU A 6 -26.70 20.49 8.82
C LEU A 6 -25.48 20.29 7.93
N ILE A 7 -25.61 20.53 6.62
CA ILE A 7 -24.51 20.40 5.68
C ILE A 7 -23.36 21.34 6.07
N ARG A 8 -23.64 22.61 6.44
CA ARG A 8 -22.60 23.53 6.93
C ARG A 8 -21.83 22.99 8.13
N ARG A 9 -22.50 22.29 9.05
CA ARG A 9 -21.86 21.70 10.24
C ARG A 9 -20.98 20.51 9.87
N CYS A 10 -21.42 19.65 8.95
CA CYS A 10 -20.64 18.53 8.44
C CYS A 10 -19.40 19.01 7.68
N VAL A 11 -19.57 19.98 6.78
CA VAL A 11 -18.47 20.61 6.02
C VAL A 11 -17.45 21.23 6.95
N ARG A 12 -17.87 21.84 8.06
CA ARG A 12 -16.94 22.39 9.05
C ARG A 12 -16.03 21.32 9.68
N LEU A 13 -16.58 20.13 9.97
CA LEU A 13 -15.78 19.02 10.49
C LEU A 13 -14.77 18.54 9.44
N LEU A 14 -15.19 18.40 8.18
CA LEU A 14 -14.28 18.06 7.08
C LEU A 14 -13.21 19.14 6.88
N GLY A 15 -13.58 20.41 7.00
CA GLY A 15 -12.66 21.55 6.99
C GLY A 15 -11.64 21.50 8.12
N ALA A 16 -12.03 21.05 9.31
CA ALA A 16 -11.09 20.86 10.43
C ALA A 16 -10.05 19.77 10.12
N VAL A 17 -10.46 18.66 9.50
CA VAL A 17 -9.54 17.62 9.03
C VAL A 17 -8.59 18.17 7.96
N HIS A 18 -9.08 18.98 7.03
CA HIS A 18 -8.24 19.64 6.03
C HIS A 18 -7.22 20.61 6.67
N GLU A 19 -7.57 21.37 7.70
CA GLU A 19 -6.59 22.17 8.46
C GLU A 19 -5.51 21.28 9.10
N LEU A 20 -5.84 20.08 9.57
CA LEU A 20 -4.86 19.12 10.11
C LEU A 20 -3.96 18.53 9.02
N HIS A 21 -4.49 18.26 7.82
CA HIS A 21 -3.69 17.81 6.67
C HIS A 21 -2.62 18.83 6.28
N LYS A 22 -2.94 20.13 6.31
CA LYS A 22 -1.97 21.22 6.10
C LYS A 22 -0.85 21.25 7.13
N GLN A 23 -1.11 20.75 8.33
CA GLN A 23 -0.16 20.67 9.45
C GLN A 23 0.65 19.36 9.46
N GLY A 24 0.47 18.48 8.47
CA GLY A 24 1.24 17.22 8.34
C GLY A 24 0.59 15.99 8.97
N TYR A 25 -0.70 16.06 9.34
CA TYR A 25 -1.48 14.91 9.82
C TYR A 25 -2.23 14.23 8.67
N GLN A 26 -1.54 13.93 7.56
CA GLN A 26 -2.20 13.53 6.30
C GLN A 26 -2.68 12.09 6.28
N ASP A 27 -2.24 11.25 7.23
CA ASP A 27 -2.80 9.91 7.46
C ASP A 27 -4.07 9.95 8.33
N LEU A 28 -4.62 11.12 8.63
CA LEU A 28 -5.92 11.26 9.29
C LEU A 28 -7.04 11.09 8.25
N VAL A 29 -7.81 10.02 8.39
CA VAL A 29 -8.88 9.64 7.47
C VAL A 29 -10.25 9.94 8.07
N VAL A 30 -11.21 10.26 7.19
CA VAL A 30 -12.64 10.27 7.54
C VAL A 30 -13.33 9.04 6.96
N SER A 31 -14.17 8.39 7.77
CA SER A 31 -15.15 7.41 7.32
C SER A 31 -16.55 8.00 7.51
N CYS A 32 -17.33 8.05 6.44
CA CYS A 32 -18.57 8.83 6.39
C CYS A 32 -19.81 7.96 6.07
N PRO A 33 -20.22 7.04 6.96
CA PRO A 33 -21.41 6.24 6.71
C PRO A 33 -22.69 7.07 6.93
N MET A 34 -23.77 6.67 6.26
CA MET A 34 -25.11 7.11 6.64
C MET A 34 -25.64 6.26 7.79
N ALA A 35 -26.48 6.83 8.66
CA ALA A 35 -27.26 6.03 9.59
C ALA A 35 -28.18 5.06 8.83
N PRO A 36 -28.53 3.89 9.41
CA PRO A 36 -29.44 2.93 8.77
C PRO A 36 -30.79 3.53 8.36
N SER A 37 -31.26 4.54 9.11
CA SER A 37 -32.47 5.29 8.81
C SER A 37 -32.35 6.24 7.60
N GLY A 38 -31.15 6.50 7.10
CA GLY A 38 -30.85 7.51 6.09
C GLY A 38 -30.95 8.97 6.58
N THR A 39 -31.24 9.19 7.87
CA THR A 39 -31.58 10.53 8.39
C THR A 39 -30.41 11.31 8.99
N SER A 40 -29.26 10.68 9.18
CA SER A 40 -28.07 11.36 9.71
C SER A 40 -26.82 10.89 9.00
N TRP A 41 -26.03 11.87 8.57
CA TRP A 41 -24.65 11.68 8.14
C TRP A 41 -23.75 11.52 9.36
N ARG A 42 -22.82 10.57 9.32
CA ARG A 42 -21.87 10.31 10.40
C ARG A 42 -20.45 10.50 9.89
N CYS A 43 -19.54 10.75 10.82
CA CYS A 43 -18.12 10.88 10.54
C CYS A 43 -17.31 10.23 11.65
N SER A 44 -16.47 9.28 11.30
CA SER A 44 -15.43 8.74 12.18
C SER A 44 -14.09 9.29 11.71
N LEU A 45 -13.26 9.77 12.66
CA LEU A 45 -11.86 10.04 12.39
C LEU A 45 -11.04 8.80 12.72
N LEU A 46 -10.23 8.34 11.76
CA LEU A 46 -9.49 7.09 11.84
C LEU A 46 -8.06 7.31 11.34
N PRO A 47 -7.10 6.52 11.84
CA PRO A 47 -5.83 6.35 11.16
C PRO A 47 -6.00 5.74 9.76
N PHE A 48 -5.16 6.14 8.81
CA PHE A 48 -5.11 5.54 7.47
C PHE A 48 -4.87 4.02 7.52
N ASP A 49 -4.13 3.55 8.52
CA ASP A 49 -3.88 2.12 8.73
C ASP A 49 -5.05 1.35 9.38
N GLN A 50 -6.24 1.96 9.46
CA GLN A 50 -7.48 1.34 9.93
C GLN A 50 -8.62 1.40 8.91
N VAL A 51 -8.33 1.75 7.66
CA VAL A 51 -9.31 1.79 6.58
C VAL A 51 -8.78 1.09 5.33
N GLN A 52 -9.66 0.56 4.49
CA GLN A 52 -9.29 0.06 3.17
C GLN A 52 -10.31 0.50 2.13
N TRP A 53 -9.82 0.70 0.92
CA TRP A 53 -10.63 0.94 -0.27
C TRP A 53 -10.11 0.09 -1.42
N ASP A 54 -10.89 -0.93 -1.78
CA ASP A 54 -10.57 -1.89 -2.87
C ASP A 54 -11.14 -1.44 -4.23
N GLY A 55 -11.69 -0.23 -4.30
CA GLY A 55 -12.36 0.30 -5.48
C GLY A 55 -13.85 -0.01 -5.54
N ASN A 56 -14.38 -0.85 -4.65
CA ASN A 56 -15.79 -1.18 -4.58
C ASN A 56 -16.40 -0.86 -3.20
N MET A 57 -15.65 -1.14 -2.14
CA MET A 57 -16.13 -1.02 -0.77
C MET A 57 -15.11 -0.32 0.13
N TRP A 58 -15.62 0.61 0.92
CA TRP A 58 -14.90 1.19 2.03
C TRP A 58 -15.08 0.30 3.25
N SER A 59 -13.99 -0.15 3.87
CA SER A 59 -14.07 -0.93 5.11
C SER A 59 -13.22 -0.31 6.20
N GLU A 60 -13.81 -0.17 7.37
CA GLU A 60 -13.06 0.11 8.59
C GLU A 60 -12.48 -1.22 9.12
N LEU A 61 -11.18 -1.28 9.34
CA LEU A 61 -10.53 -2.42 9.97
C LEU A 61 -10.59 -2.27 11.50
N LEU A 62 -10.80 -3.39 12.20
CA LEU A 62 -10.67 -3.42 13.66
C LEU A 62 -9.26 -2.95 14.05
N GLY A 63 -9.20 -1.85 14.77
CA GLY A 63 -7.96 -1.27 15.26
C GLY A 63 -8.11 -0.80 16.69
N GLU A 64 -7.08 -1.03 17.50
CA GLU A 64 -7.00 -0.56 18.87
C GLU A 64 -5.96 0.57 18.99
N GLY A 65 -5.92 1.22 20.15
CA GLY A 65 -4.84 2.14 20.52
C GLY A 65 -5.06 3.61 20.18
N VAL A 66 -6.24 4.02 19.71
CA VAL A 66 -6.61 5.44 19.52
C VAL A 66 -7.94 5.77 20.19
N GLU A 67 -8.20 7.05 20.41
CA GLU A 67 -9.48 7.52 20.95
C GLU A 67 -10.63 7.31 19.95
N PRO A 68 -11.84 6.94 20.40
CA PRO A 68 -13.01 6.87 19.53
C PRO A 68 -13.46 8.28 19.13
N ALA A 69 -13.17 8.67 17.89
CA ALA A 69 -13.54 9.98 17.35
C ALA A 69 -14.74 9.84 16.39
N ARG A 70 -15.94 9.65 16.94
CA ARG A 70 -17.18 9.49 16.16
C ARG A 70 -18.12 10.68 16.34
N HIS A 71 -18.67 11.15 15.23
CA HIS A 71 -19.63 12.25 15.16
C HIS A 71 -20.86 11.84 14.35
N SER A 72 -22.02 12.38 14.73
CA SER A 72 -23.28 12.24 13.99
C SER A 72 -23.93 13.61 13.84
N SER A 73 -24.40 13.89 12.63
CA SER A 73 -25.13 15.12 12.28
C SER A 73 -26.59 15.15 12.76
N GLY A 74 -27.03 14.16 13.55
CA GLY A 74 -28.38 14.07 14.11
C GLY A 74 -28.77 15.22 15.05
N HIS A 75 -29.73 15.01 15.95
CA HIS A 75 -30.43 16.07 16.70
C HIS A 75 -29.54 17.11 17.43
N ILE A 76 -28.26 16.81 17.67
CA ILE A 76 -27.27 17.73 18.27
C ILE A 76 -26.00 17.83 17.40
N GLY A 77 -26.15 17.88 16.08
CA GLY A 77 -25.07 17.76 15.09
C GLY A 77 -24.03 18.89 15.06
N ASN A 78 -24.03 19.82 16.01
CA ASN A 78 -22.95 20.78 16.24
C ASN A 78 -22.19 20.56 17.56
N GLU A 79 -22.54 19.54 18.35
CA GLU A 79 -21.71 19.04 19.44
C GLU A 79 -20.75 17.98 18.89
N TYR A 80 -19.69 18.46 18.23
CA TYR A 80 -18.69 17.61 17.59
C TYR A 80 -18.10 16.62 18.61
N PHE A 81 -18.20 15.32 18.33
CA PHE A 81 -17.76 14.25 19.26
C PHE A 81 -18.41 14.31 20.66
N GLY A 82 -19.58 14.93 20.80
CA GLY A 82 -20.25 15.16 22.09
C GLY A 82 -19.71 16.37 22.87
N TRP A 83 -18.90 17.22 22.23
CA TRP A 83 -18.32 18.40 22.86
C TRP A 83 -19.30 19.56 22.82
N THR A 84 -19.85 19.90 23.99
CA THR A 84 -20.80 21.00 24.17
C THR A 84 -20.18 22.37 23.93
N ASP A 85 -18.85 22.48 24.08
CA ASP A 85 -18.07 23.70 23.92
C ASP A 85 -17.62 23.97 22.47
N ALA A 86 -17.98 23.11 21.50
CA ALA A 86 -17.51 23.21 20.11
C ALA A 86 -18.56 23.74 19.11
N LYS A 87 -19.73 24.18 19.60
CA LYS A 87 -20.90 24.53 18.76
C LYS A 87 -20.65 25.64 17.75
N SER A 88 -19.84 26.61 18.15
CA SER A 88 -19.52 27.82 17.39
C SER A 88 -18.10 27.85 16.87
N ASP A 89 -17.32 26.79 17.10
CA ASP A 89 -15.93 26.74 16.65
C ASP A 89 -15.87 26.91 15.14
N THR A 90 -14.80 27.55 14.68
CA THR A 90 -14.37 27.50 13.29
C THR A 90 -13.70 26.15 12.99
N ALA A 91 -13.49 25.84 11.71
CA ALA A 91 -12.74 24.65 11.31
C ALA A 91 -11.34 24.59 11.96
N ARG A 92 -10.67 25.73 12.07
CA ARG A 92 -9.33 25.83 12.69
C ARG A 92 -9.37 25.59 14.20
N GLU A 93 -10.32 26.20 14.92
CA GLU A 93 -10.47 25.97 16.36
C GLU A 93 -10.85 24.52 16.66
N LEU A 94 -11.72 23.92 15.84
CA LEU A 94 -12.08 22.51 15.94
C LEU A 94 -10.87 21.60 15.69
N ALA A 95 -10.00 21.94 14.73
CA ALA A 95 -8.75 21.22 14.48
C ALA A 95 -7.81 21.26 15.70
N GLU A 96 -7.67 22.42 16.36
CA GLU A 96 -6.88 22.52 17.59
C GLU A 96 -7.46 21.66 18.72
N LYS A 97 -8.79 21.62 18.87
CA LYS A 97 -9.44 20.74 19.86
C LYS A 97 -9.27 19.25 19.53
N ILE A 98 -9.34 18.87 18.25
CA ILE A 98 -9.02 17.52 17.81
C ILE A 98 -7.61 17.13 18.24
N LYS A 99 -6.63 18.01 18.05
CA LYS A 99 -5.25 17.73 18.48
C LYS A 99 -5.11 17.53 19.98
N LEU A 100 -5.77 18.38 20.76
CA LEU A 100 -5.70 18.34 22.22
C LEU A 100 -6.41 17.10 22.79
N ARG A 101 -7.57 16.72 22.22
CA ARG A 101 -8.46 15.71 22.80
C ARG A 101 -8.27 14.31 22.21
N PHE A 102 -7.64 14.19 21.05
CA PHE A 102 -7.29 12.90 20.42
C PHE A 102 -5.77 12.76 20.19
N PRO A 103 -4.94 12.84 21.24
CA PRO A 103 -3.48 12.88 21.09
C PRO A 103 -2.90 11.59 20.50
N ARG A 104 -3.47 10.41 20.79
CA ARG A 104 -2.97 9.14 20.21
C ARG A 104 -3.30 9.04 18.73
N LEU A 105 -4.52 9.46 18.35
CA LEU A 105 -4.89 9.57 16.94
C LEU A 105 -3.95 10.51 16.19
N MET A 106 -3.64 11.69 16.74
CA MET A 106 -2.71 12.63 16.11
C MET A 106 -1.30 12.09 15.99
N ALA A 107 -0.80 11.41 17.04
CA ALA A 107 0.52 10.80 17.00
C ALA A 107 0.63 9.76 15.87
N ARG A 108 -0.42 8.94 15.69
CA ARG A 108 -0.47 7.88 14.67
C ARG A 108 -0.66 8.41 13.25
N THR A 109 -1.25 9.60 13.09
CA THR A 109 -1.60 10.18 11.79
C THR A 109 -0.63 11.26 11.31
N LYS A 110 0.40 11.58 12.09
CA LYS A 110 1.46 12.55 11.75
C LYS A 110 2.44 11.99 10.71
N ARG A 111 1.97 11.85 9.48
CA ARG A 111 2.69 11.34 8.31
C ARG A 111 2.24 12.10 7.07
N LEU A 112 3.11 12.12 6.06
CA LEU A 112 2.80 12.70 4.77
C LEU A 112 2.12 11.66 3.87
N ASN A 113 0.99 12.05 3.31
CA ASN A 113 0.14 11.27 2.41
C ASN A 113 -0.54 12.24 1.45
N PHE A 114 0.22 12.70 0.46
CA PHE A 114 -0.23 13.70 -0.51
C PHE A 114 -1.37 13.20 -1.38
N GLU A 115 -1.44 11.88 -1.62
CA GLU A 115 -2.47 11.30 -2.46
C GLU A 115 -3.83 11.35 -1.78
N TYR A 116 -3.92 10.86 -0.54
CA TYR A 116 -5.16 10.92 0.23
C TYR A 116 -5.55 12.36 0.53
N SER A 117 -4.62 13.22 0.98
CA SER A 117 -4.92 14.62 1.28
C SER A 117 -5.31 15.45 0.03
N GLY A 118 -4.71 15.15 -1.13
CA GLY A 118 -5.10 15.73 -2.41
C GLY A 118 -6.52 15.32 -2.81
N TRP A 119 -6.85 14.03 -2.71
CA TRP A 119 -8.21 13.56 -2.93
C TRP A 119 -9.21 14.15 -1.91
N PHE A 120 -8.82 14.24 -0.64
CA PHE A 120 -9.64 14.82 0.42
C PHE A 120 -9.98 16.27 0.10
N THR A 121 -9.02 17.04 -0.41
CA THR A 121 -9.21 18.44 -0.82
C THR A 121 -10.26 18.56 -1.93
N TYR A 122 -10.19 17.67 -2.94
CA TYR A 122 -11.22 17.57 -3.99
C TYR A 122 -12.60 17.24 -3.39
N MET A 123 -12.68 16.20 -2.55
CA MET A 123 -13.92 15.79 -1.89
C MET A 123 -14.51 16.91 -1.03
N LEU A 124 -13.69 17.66 -0.31
CA LEU A 124 -14.12 18.80 0.49
C LEU A 124 -14.75 19.89 -0.40
N GLY A 125 -14.18 20.18 -1.57
CA GLY A 125 -14.75 21.14 -2.51
C GLY A 125 -16.14 20.75 -3.01
N GLU A 126 -16.40 19.45 -3.18
CA GLU A 126 -17.73 18.93 -3.52
C GLU A 126 -18.69 18.98 -2.32
N ALA A 127 -18.19 18.66 -1.12
CA ALA A 127 -18.95 18.80 0.12
C ALA A 127 -19.36 20.26 0.39
N GLU A 128 -18.50 21.23 0.07
CA GLU A 128 -18.76 22.67 0.15
C GLU A 128 -19.87 23.15 -0.81
N GLN A 129 -20.19 22.35 -1.84
CA GLN A 129 -21.33 22.56 -2.73
C GLN A 129 -22.62 21.87 -2.26
N GLY A 130 -22.54 21.09 -1.17
CA GLY A 130 -23.67 20.37 -0.58
C GLY A 130 -23.66 18.86 -0.82
N HIS A 131 -22.62 18.33 -1.47
CA HIS A 131 -22.50 16.92 -1.83
C HIS A 131 -21.63 16.16 -0.82
N LEU A 132 -22.17 15.89 0.39
CA LEU A 132 -21.41 15.18 1.43
C LEU A 132 -21.08 13.75 0.99
N PRO A 133 -19.85 13.25 1.21
CA PRO A 133 -19.47 11.89 0.84
C PRO A 133 -20.23 10.85 1.67
N VAL A 134 -20.55 9.70 1.07
CA VAL A 134 -21.19 8.56 1.73
C VAL A 134 -20.39 7.28 1.48
N MET A 135 -19.67 6.82 2.50
CA MET A 135 -18.74 5.66 2.46
C MET A 135 -19.37 4.37 3.02
N GLY A 136 -20.69 4.31 3.06
CA GLY A 136 -21.44 3.15 3.52
C GLY A 136 -22.94 3.43 3.57
N ARG A 137 -23.72 2.55 2.94
CA ARG A 137 -25.18 2.43 3.10
C ARG A 137 -25.49 0.95 3.32
N ASP A 138 -26.45 0.64 4.17
CA ASP A 138 -26.91 -0.74 4.39
C ASP A 138 -27.59 -1.37 3.15
N TYR A 139 -27.84 -0.57 2.12
CA TYR A 139 -28.35 -1.00 0.81
C TYR A 139 -27.28 -0.72 -0.26
N GLN A 140 -26.61 -1.79 -0.70
CA GLN A 140 -25.55 -1.76 -1.72
C GLN A 140 -26.14 -1.46 -3.10
N GLU A 141 -25.63 -0.44 -3.78
CA GLU A 141 -25.42 -0.59 -5.22
C GLU A 141 -23.91 -0.77 -5.42
N GLU A 142 -23.52 -1.61 -6.36
CA GLU A 142 -22.11 -1.89 -6.66
C GLU A 142 -21.48 -0.64 -7.29
N TYR A 143 -20.48 -0.03 -6.65
CA TYR A 143 -19.87 1.19 -7.17
C TYR A 143 -18.39 0.97 -7.44
N ARG A 144 -18.07 0.57 -8.67
CA ARG A 144 -16.69 0.54 -9.14
C ARG A 144 -16.17 1.99 -9.26
N GLU A 145 -15.15 2.30 -8.47
CA GLU A 145 -14.29 3.50 -8.54
C GLU A 145 -14.97 4.86 -8.25
N LYS A 146 -16.24 4.87 -7.83
CA LYS A 146 -17.01 6.08 -7.51
C LYS A 146 -17.55 6.02 -6.09
N LEU A 147 -17.62 7.18 -5.45
CA LEU A 147 -18.18 7.34 -4.11
C LEU A 147 -19.51 8.10 -4.17
N ALA A 148 -20.53 7.55 -3.54
CA ALA A 148 -21.85 8.19 -3.46
C ALA A 148 -21.81 9.48 -2.62
N THR A 149 -22.81 10.33 -2.82
CA THR A 149 -23.02 11.52 -1.97
C THR A 149 -24.40 11.53 -1.33
N THR A 150 -24.66 12.52 -0.48
CA THR A 150 -26.00 12.82 0.03
C THR A 150 -26.94 13.34 -1.06
N THR A 151 -26.43 13.77 -2.22
CA THR A 151 -27.24 14.25 -3.34
C THR A 151 -27.47 13.12 -4.35
N PRO A 152 -28.73 12.74 -4.63
CA PRO A 152 -29.03 11.70 -5.60
C PRO A 152 -28.44 12.00 -6.98
N GLY A 153 -27.78 11.01 -7.59
CA GLY A 153 -27.18 11.13 -8.93
C GLY A 153 -25.85 11.88 -9.00
N VAL A 154 -25.35 12.42 -7.88
CA VAL A 154 -24.02 13.06 -7.81
C VAL A 154 -23.01 12.09 -7.23
N TRP A 155 -21.92 11.89 -7.97
CA TRP A 155 -20.87 10.92 -7.67
C TRP A 155 -19.52 11.61 -7.57
N LEU A 156 -18.75 11.25 -6.55
CA LEU A 156 -17.37 11.66 -6.41
C LEU A 156 -16.46 10.63 -7.05
N LYS A 157 -15.28 11.06 -7.51
CA LYS A 157 -14.17 10.14 -7.73
C LYS A 157 -13.87 9.42 -6.41
N GLY A 158 -13.74 8.09 -6.45
CA GLY A 158 -13.33 7.31 -5.28
C GLY A 158 -11.99 7.79 -4.71
N PRO A 159 -11.72 7.54 -3.41
CA PRO A 159 -10.40 7.79 -2.85
C PRO A 159 -9.34 6.98 -3.61
N PRO A 160 -8.05 7.35 -3.47
CA PRO A 160 -6.95 6.53 -3.96
C PRO A 160 -7.18 5.07 -3.58
N LEU A 161 -6.89 4.14 -4.49
CA LEU A 161 -6.93 2.73 -4.14
C LEU A 161 -5.82 2.48 -3.11
N PHE A 162 -6.22 1.99 -1.94
CA PHE A 162 -5.27 1.52 -0.94
C PHE A 162 -5.88 0.28 -0.29
N SER A 163 -5.23 -0.85 -0.54
CA SER A 163 -5.48 -2.08 0.16
C SER A 163 -4.42 -2.22 1.23
N MET A 164 -4.89 -2.48 2.46
CA MET A 164 -4.01 -2.95 3.50
C MET A 164 -4.06 -4.46 3.54
N VAL A 165 -2.90 -5.07 3.77
CA VAL A 165 -2.81 -6.51 3.94
C VAL A 165 -2.31 -6.80 5.34
N ARG A 166 -2.98 -7.73 6.02
CA ARG A 166 -2.55 -8.21 7.33
C ARG A 166 -1.85 -9.56 7.18
N VAL A 167 -0.60 -9.63 7.60
CA VAL A 167 0.16 -10.88 7.67
C VAL A 167 0.54 -11.09 9.13
N ARG A 168 0.03 -12.18 9.73
CA ARG A 168 0.32 -12.60 11.12
C ARG A 168 0.23 -11.49 12.18
N GLY A 169 -0.72 -10.57 12.03
CA GLY A 169 -0.98 -9.47 12.97
C GLY A 169 -0.26 -8.16 12.64
N LYS A 170 0.70 -8.16 11.71
CA LYS A 170 1.30 -6.93 11.15
C LYS A 170 0.47 -6.41 9.99
N THR A 171 0.33 -5.09 9.91
CA THR A 171 -0.44 -4.41 8.85
C THR A 171 0.53 -3.77 7.86
N TYR A 172 0.27 -4.02 6.58
CA TYR A 172 1.07 -3.55 5.47
C TYR A 172 0.20 -2.72 4.52
N HIS A 173 0.77 -1.75 3.80
CA HIS A 173 0.07 -0.98 2.78
C HIS A 173 0.91 -0.87 1.52
N TYR A 174 0.31 -1.01 0.35
CA TYR A 174 1.04 -0.82 -0.89
C TYR A 174 1.42 0.66 -1.09
N THR A 175 2.66 0.89 -1.48
CA THR A 175 3.15 2.17 -1.99
C THR A 175 3.43 2.03 -3.47
N ARG A 176 3.12 3.10 -4.22
CA ARG A 176 3.49 3.18 -5.63
C ARG A 176 5.01 3.13 -5.81
N PRO A 177 5.47 2.73 -7.01
CA PRO A 177 6.88 2.78 -7.36
C PRO A 177 7.48 4.16 -7.08
N PRO A 178 8.76 4.22 -6.65
CA PRO A 178 9.46 5.48 -6.52
C PRO A 178 9.52 6.09 -7.93
N HIS A 179 8.88 7.25 -8.14
CA HIS A 179 8.91 7.95 -9.42
C HIS A 179 10.33 8.49 -9.69
N LEU A 180 11.20 7.61 -10.21
CA LEU A 180 12.62 7.85 -10.39
C LEU A 180 12.86 8.96 -11.43
N LYS A 181 13.83 9.84 -11.15
CA LYS A 181 14.25 10.91 -12.04
C LYS A 181 15.58 10.55 -12.71
N SER A 182 15.89 11.26 -13.79
CA SER A 182 17.20 11.15 -14.45
C SER A 182 18.32 11.48 -13.45
N GLY A 183 19.20 10.50 -13.20
CA GLY A 183 20.31 10.60 -12.24
C GLY A 183 20.06 9.92 -10.89
N ASP A 184 18.86 9.42 -10.62
CA ASP A 184 18.59 8.63 -9.41
C ASP A 184 19.25 7.24 -9.52
N ASP A 185 19.82 6.76 -8.41
CA ASP A 185 20.33 5.39 -8.31
C ASP A 185 19.16 4.44 -8.00
N TRP A 186 18.66 3.81 -9.05
CA TRP A 186 17.53 2.90 -9.00
C TRP A 186 17.82 1.62 -8.21
N HIS A 187 19.09 1.24 -8.00
CA HIS A 187 19.47 0.07 -7.20
C HIS A 187 19.20 0.26 -5.69
N GLU A 188 19.21 1.51 -5.22
CA GLU A 188 19.02 1.83 -3.80
C GLU A 188 17.55 2.15 -3.45
N ALA A 189 16.70 2.29 -4.46
CA ALA A 189 15.37 2.90 -4.33
C ALA A 189 14.44 2.18 -3.33
N TYR A 190 14.58 0.87 -3.19
CA TYR A 190 13.77 0.06 -2.27
C TYR A 190 14.49 -0.35 -0.97
N LYS A 191 15.79 -0.10 -0.81
CA LYS A 191 16.53 -0.56 0.37
C LYS A 191 15.99 0.01 1.67
N ARG A 192 15.65 1.30 1.67
CA ARG A 192 15.04 1.96 2.83
C ARG A 192 13.71 1.32 3.23
N LEU A 193 12.89 0.93 2.25
CA LEU A 193 11.61 0.27 2.51
C LEU A 193 11.83 -1.12 3.12
N VAL A 194 12.76 -1.90 2.57
CA VAL A 194 13.12 -3.22 3.10
C VAL A 194 13.68 -3.14 4.53
N LEU A 195 14.56 -2.19 4.81
CA LEU A 195 15.11 -1.98 6.16
C LEU A 195 14.02 -1.59 7.18
N MET A 196 13.02 -0.79 6.78
CA MET A 196 11.90 -0.45 7.66
C MET A 196 11.10 -1.67 8.14
N TRP A 197 11.15 -2.79 7.41
CA TRP A 197 10.45 -4.01 7.80
C TRP A 197 11.13 -4.79 8.92
N GLN A 198 12.42 -4.52 9.17
CA GLN A 198 13.13 -5.05 10.34
C GLN A 198 12.76 -4.30 11.62
N GLU A 199 12.32 -3.04 11.52
CA GLU A 199 12.17 -2.12 12.67
C GLU A 199 10.85 -2.26 13.46
N ASP A 200 10.17 -3.42 13.39
CA ASP A 200 8.89 -3.75 14.06
C ASP A 200 7.88 -2.58 14.15
N LYS A 201 7.63 -1.93 13.01
CA LYS A 201 6.66 -0.83 12.92
C LYS A 201 5.26 -1.37 12.67
N HIS A 202 4.26 -0.76 13.32
CA HIS A 202 2.85 -1.13 13.17
C HIS A 202 2.28 -0.98 11.75
N SER A 203 2.96 -0.24 10.87
CA SER A 203 2.57 -0.05 9.47
C SER A 203 3.79 0.06 8.56
N CYS A 204 3.95 -0.92 7.68
CA CYS A 204 5.09 -1.08 6.79
C CYS A 204 4.67 -0.91 5.32
N PRO A 205 5.30 0.01 4.55
CA PRO A 205 5.00 0.20 3.13
C PRO A 205 5.51 -0.98 2.30
N LEU A 206 4.69 -1.52 1.39
CA LEU A 206 5.02 -2.60 0.47
C LEU A 206 5.16 -2.08 -0.98
N PRO A 207 6.18 -2.48 -1.74
CA PRO A 207 6.25 -2.20 -3.17
C PRO A 207 4.99 -2.71 -3.87
N GLN A 208 4.25 -1.82 -4.53
CA GLN A 208 3.29 -2.27 -5.54
C GLN A 208 4.06 -2.71 -6.78
N TYR A 209 3.66 -3.84 -7.38
CA TYR A 209 4.19 -4.24 -8.67
C TYR A 209 3.84 -3.16 -9.72
N PRO A 210 4.82 -2.59 -10.44
CA PRO A 210 4.61 -1.50 -11.39
C PRO A 210 3.96 -2.00 -12.70
N ILE A 211 2.75 -2.55 -12.64
CA ILE A 211 2.08 -3.23 -13.77
C ILE A 211 1.74 -2.30 -14.95
N ASP A 212 1.60 -1.00 -14.67
CA ASP A 212 1.21 0.02 -15.65
C ASP A 212 2.37 0.97 -16.04
N THR A 213 3.61 0.69 -15.60
CA THR A 213 4.75 1.55 -15.97
C THR A 213 5.37 1.10 -17.29
N GLY A 214 5.66 2.09 -18.15
CA GLY A 214 6.58 1.91 -19.28
C GLY A 214 8.04 2.17 -18.90
N ASP A 215 8.31 2.59 -17.65
CA ASP A 215 9.66 2.94 -17.18
C ASP A 215 10.43 1.70 -16.73
N THR A 216 11.45 1.36 -17.51
CA THR A 216 12.34 0.22 -17.24
C THR A 216 13.13 0.36 -15.95
N PHE A 217 13.42 1.58 -15.48
CA PHE A 217 14.15 1.80 -14.23
C PHE A 217 13.27 1.54 -13.00
N GLU A 218 11.99 1.90 -13.04
CA GLU A 218 11.04 1.59 -11.95
C GLU A 218 10.87 0.07 -11.79
N LEU A 219 10.81 -0.66 -12.90
CA LEU A 219 10.77 -2.12 -12.91
C LEU A 219 12.08 -2.76 -12.44
N GLY A 220 13.22 -2.23 -12.87
CA GLY A 220 14.53 -2.64 -12.36
C GLY A 220 14.61 -2.47 -10.84
N ALA A 221 14.23 -1.29 -10.34
CA ALA A 221 14.23 -0.97 -8.91
C ALA A 221 13.36 -1.94 -8.10
N TYR A 222 12.18 -2.28 -8.62
CA TYR A 222 11.28 -3.24 -7.98
C TYR A 222 11.93 -4.62 -7.80
N TRP A 223 12.62 -5.13 -8.83
CA TRP A 223 13.31 -6.41 -8.78
C TRP A 223 14.61 -6.37 -7.95
N GLU A 224 15.30 -5.23 -7.90
CA GLU A 224 16.40 -5.02 -6.96
C GLU A 224 15.94 -5.06 -5.52
N GLY A 225 14.80 -4.45 -5.23
CA GLY A 225 14.14 -4.58 -3.94
C GLY A 225 13.93 -6.05 -3.55
N ALA A 226 13.57 -6.90 -4.51
CA ALA A 226 13.40 -8.35 -4.29
C ALA A 226 14.73 -9.01 -3.91
N ILE A 227 15.79 -8.76 -4.69
CA ILE A 227 17.14 -9.32 -4.45
C ILE A 227 17.66 -8.87 -3.08
N TYR A 228 17.54 -7.57 -2.78
CA TYR A 228 17.96 -7.03 -1.50
C TYR A 228 17.17 -7.66 -0.34
N TYR A 229 15.86 -7.86 -0.48
CA TYR A 229 15.06 -8.55 0.54
C TYR A 229 15.48 -10.00 0.73
N ILE A 230 15.74 -10.74 -0.36
CA ILE A 230 16.22 -12.12 -0.32
C ILE A 230 17.52 -12.20 0.50
N GLN A 231 18.41 -11.23 0.34
CA GLN A 231 19.67 -11.20 1.09
C GLN A 231 19.50 -10.77 2.54
N THR A 232 18.82 -9.65 2.76
CA THR A 232 18.82 -8.96 4.06
C THR A 232 17.79 -9.53 5.02
N ILE A 233 16.63 -9.98 4.51
CA ILE A 233 15.52 -10.47 5.34
C ILE A 233 15.43 -11.99 5.30
N LEU A 234 15.54 -12.59 4.10
CA LEU A 234 15.52 -14.05 3.97
C LEU A 234 16.89 -14.70 4.25
N GLY A 235 17.98 -13.91 4.24
CA GLY A 235 19.33 -14.38 4.58
C GLY A 235 20.02 -15.20 3.48
N PHE A 236 19.52 -15.23 2.24
CA PHE A 236 20.15 -15.98 1.17
C PHE A 236 21.19 -15.15 0.43
N THR A 237 22.42 -15.64 0.40
CA THR A 237 23.53 -15.11 -0.40
C THR A 237 23.86 -15.98 -1.62
N ASP A 238 23.16 -17.11 -1.76
CA ASP A 238 23.39 -18.13 -2.77
C ASP A 238 22.09 -18.42 -3.54
N ILE A 239 22.16 -18.32 -4.87
CA ILE A 239 21.01 -18.50 -5.78
C ILE A 239 20.42 -19.91 -5.64
N ARG A 240 21.27 -20.94 -5.61
CA ARG A 240 20.84 -22.35 -5.55
C ARG A 240 20.07 -22.61 -4.27
N ARG A 241 20.61 -22.19 -3.12
CA ARG A 241 19.94 -22.32 -1.81
C ARG A 241 18.59 -21.61 -1.77
N PHE A 242 18.51 -20.40 -2.31
CA PHE A 242 17.24 -19.67 -2.38
C PHE A 242 16.20 -20.42 -3.23
N LEU A 243 16.57 -20.83 -4.45
CA LEU A 243 15.66 -21.53 -5.37
C LEU A 243 15.20 -22.88 -4.80
N SER A 244 16.08 -23.64 -4.15
CA SER A 244 15.71 -24.89 -3.48
C SER A 244 14.82 -24.67 -2.25
N ALA A 245 15.08 -23.62 -1.46
CA ALA A 245 14.24 -23.28 -0.30
C ALA A 245 12.79 -22.97 -0.72
N MET A 246 12.61 -22.25 -1.84
CA MET A 246 11.27 -21.95 -2.37
C MET A 246 10.40 -23.19 -2.62
N GLU A 247 11.01 -24.33 -2.94
CA GLU A 247 10.30 -25.58 -3.26
C GLU A 247 10.05 -26.46 -2.04
N THR A 248 10.88 -26.32 -1.01
CA THR A 248 10.94 -27.27 0.11
C THR A 248 10.26 -26.76 1.38
N LEU A 249 9.88 -25.48 1.42
CA LEU A 249 9.20 -24.87 2.57
C LEU A 249 7.78 -25.41 2.75
N SER A 250 7.63 -26.41 3.61
CA SER A 250 6.35 -26.94 4.08
C SER A 250 5.63 -25.99 5.06
N GLU A 251 6.40 -25.35 5.95
CA GLU A 251 5.94 -24.27 6.83
C GLU A 251 6.74 -23.00 6.55
N ARG A 252 6.04 -21.91 6.21
CA ARG A 252 6.67 -20.66 5.80
C ARG A 252 6.75 -19.70 6.99
N PRO A 253 7.92 -19.15 7.33
CA PRO A 253 8.02 -18.01 8.24
C PRO A 253 7.31 -16.75 7.69
N GLU A 254 6.98 -15.78 8.56
CA GLU A 254 6.28 -14.53 8.17
C GLU A 254 6.98 -13.79 7.02
N HIS A 255 8.31 -13.75 7.03
CA HIS A 255 9.09 -13.05 6.01
C HIS A 255 8.92 -13.65 4.60
N TRP A 256 8.60 -14.94 4.49
CA TRP A 256 8.27 -15.56 3.19
C TRP A 256 6.87 -15.16 2.75
N ASP A 257 5.91 -15.11 3.67
CA ASP A 257 4.54 -14.65 3.37
C ASP A 257 4.56 -13.22 2.82
N VAL A 258 5.34 -12.33 3.44
CA VAL A 258 5.55 -10.95 2.96
C VAL A 258 6.25 -10.92 1.60
N PHE A 259 7.28 -11.76 1.40
CA PHE A 259 7.99 -11.84 0.12
C PHE A 259 7.04 -12.20 -1.03
N PHE A 260 6.23 -13.25 -0.86
CA PHE A 260 5.26 -13.66 -1.89
C PHE A 260 4.16 -12.63 -2.07
N LEU A 261 3.71 -12.00 -0.99
CA LEU A 261 2.70 -10.94 -1.06
C LEU A 261 3.16 -9.78 -1.94
N VAL A 262 4.42 -9.38 -1.84
CA VAL A 262 4.98 -8.27 -2.62
C VAL A 262 5.35 -8.72 -4.03
N TRP A 263 6.22 -9.73 -4.14
CA TRP A 263 6.91 -10.08 -5.40
C TRP A 263 6.22 -11.17 -6.22
N ASN A 264 5.07 -11.66 -5.75
CA ASN A 264 4.18 -12.55 -6.50
C ASN A 264 2.71 -12.09 -6.49
N SER A 265 2.44 -10.82 -6.19
CA SER A 265 1.08 -10.26 -6.07
C SER A 265 0.18 -10.51 -7.29
N GLU A 266 0.78 -10.54 -8.48
CA GLU A 266 0.17 -10.72 -9.81
C GLU A 266 0.70 -11.99 -10.52
N GLY A 267 1.33 -12.93 -9.79
CA GLY A 267 1.96 -14.11 -10.40
C GLY A 267 3.30 -13.84 -11.10
N GLN A 268 3.85 -12.64 -10.96
CA GLN A 268 5.06 -12.16 -11.63
C GLN A 268 6.36 -12.79 -11.11
N LEU A 269 6.36 -13.51 -9.98
CA LEU A 269 7.60 -14.05 -9.39
C LEU A 269 8.30 -15.04 -10.31
N ILE A 270 7.54 -15.71 -11.19
CA ILE A 270 8.05 -16.62 -12.22
C ILE A 270 9.19 -15.99 -13.02
N TYR A 271 9.13 -14.68 -13.24
CA TYR A 271 10.12 -13.92 -13.98
C TYR A 271 11.47 -13.83 -13.24
N LEU A 272 11.46 -13.54 -11.95
CA LEU A 272 12.67 -13.52 -11.13
C LEU A 272 13.27 -14.92 -10.98
N ILE A 273 12.43 -15.93 -10.78
CA ILE A 273 12.88 -17.33 -10.68
C ILE A 273 13.60 -17.75 -11.96
N ALA A 274 13.01 -17.46 -13.13
CA ALA A 274 13.63 -17.77 -14.41
C ALA A 274 14.97 -17.03 -14.57
N PHE A 275 15.02 -15.74 -14.21
CA PHE A 275 16.24 -14.94 -14.29
C PHE A 275 17.37 -15.54 -13.42
N LEU A 276 17.07 -15.85 -12.16
CA LEU A 276 18.01 -16.46 -11.23
C LEU A 276 18.45 -17.85 -11.69
N THR A 277 17.53 -18.66 -12.23
CA THR A 277 17.85 -20.00 -12.78
C THR A 277 18.80 -19.90 -13.97
N ARG A 278 18.59 -18.93 -14.87
CA ARG A 278 19.51 -18.70 -16.00
C ARG A 278 20.89 -18.29 -15.51
N ARG A 279 20.97 -17.46 -14.47
CA ARG A 279 22.24 -17.05 -13.85
C ARG A 279 22.97 -18.22 -13.20
N LEU A 280 22.25 -19.05 -12.46
CA LEU A 280 22.78 -20.30 -11.89
C LEU A 280 23.44 -21.17 -12.98
N LEU A 281 22.78 -21.34 -14.13
CA LEU A 281 23.27 -22.15 -15.24
C LEU A 281 24.44 -21.51 -16.02
N ALA A 282 24.50 -20.18 -16.08
CA ALA A 282 25.50 -19.42 -16.82
C ALA A 282 26.88 -19.32 -16.11
N GLU A 283 26.94 -19.60 -14.81
CA GLU A 283 28.16 -19.50 -13.98
C GLU A 283 28.62 -20.86 -13.44
N PRO A 284 28.96 -21.85 -14.30
CA PRO A 284 29.28 -23.22 -13.89
C PRO A 284 30.50 -23.34 -12.98
N GLN A 285 31.42 -22.35 -13.03
CA GLN A 285 32.60 -22.32 -12.15
C GLN A 285 32.25 -21.89 -10.72
N LYS A 286 31.18 -21.11 -10.54
CA LYS A 286 30.71 -20.62 -9.24
C LYS A 286 29.75 -21.62 -8.60
N TYR A 287 28.89 -22.23 -9.40
CA TYR A 287 27.88 -23.19 -8.96
C TYR A 287 28.23 -24.58 -9.47
N LEU A 288 29.06 -25.29 -8.72
CA LEU A 288 29.40 -26.68 -9.01
C LEU A 288 28.15 -27.55 -8.85
N MET A 289 27.77 -28.22 -9.94
CA MET A 289 26.58 -29.05 -10.04
C MET A 289 26.93 -30.32 -10.81
N GLU A 290 26.34 -31.44 -10.39
CA GLU A 290 26.43 -32.69 -11.14
C GLU A 290 25.66 -32.58 -12.47
N PRO A 291 26.02 -33.36 -13.52
CA PRO A 291 25.33 -33.29 -14.81
C PRO A 291 23.80 -33.48 -14.71
N SER A 292 23.34 -34.43 -13.88
CA SER A 292 21.90 -34.67 -13.70
C SER A 292 21.17 -33.50 -13.05
N GLU A 293 21.80 -32.85 -12.06
CA GLU A 293 21.23 -31.66 -11.42
C GLU A 293 21.16 -30.49 -12.42
N ARG A 294 22.19 -30.34 -13.26
CA ARG A 294 22.19 -29.31 -14.31
C ARG A 294 21.06 -29.54 -15.30
N ASP A 295 20.83 -30.79 -15.72
CA ASP A 295 19.73 -31.15 -16.63
C ASP A 295 18.36 -30.81 -16.01
N ASP A 296 18.16 -31.05 -14.71
CA ASP A 296 16.93 -30.71 -13.99
C ASP A 296 16.68 -29.19 -14.01
N TRP A 297 17.71 -28.38 -13.73
CA TRP A 297 17.62 -26.91 -13.78
C TRP A 297 17.35 -26.39 -15.18
N GLU A 298 17.96 -26.99 -16.20
CA GLU A 298 17.69 -26.64 -17.61
C GLU A 298 16.26 -26.98 -18.02
N GLN A 299 15.74 -28.15 -17.61
CA GLN A 299 14.35 -28.53 -17.86
C GLN A 299 13.38 -27.59 -17.16
N ARG A 300 13.69 -27.20 -15.92
CA ARG A 300 12.90 -26.22 -15.17
C ARG A 300 12.88 -24.87 -15.84
N LEU A 301 14.03 -24.35 -16.29
CA LEU A 301 14.11 -23.08 -17.02
C LEU A 301 13.23 -23.12 -18.28
N ARG A 302 13.30 -24.20 -19.06
CA ARG A 302 12.43 -24.40 -20.24
C ARG A 302 10.94 -24.37 -19.87
N SER A 303 10.55 -25.01 -18.77
CA SER A 303 9.16 -25.01 -18.29
C SER A 303 8.69 -23.61 -17.91
N LEU A 304 9.51 -22.85 -17.16
CA LEU A 304 9.21 -21.47 -16.76
C LEU A 304 9.04 -20.56 -17.99
N GLU A 305 9.95 -20.67 -18.96
CA GLU A 305 9.91 -19.88 -20.19
C GLU A 305 8.67 -20.19 -21.05
N CYS A 306 8.24 -21.45 -21.10
CA CYS A 306 6.99 -21.85 -21.75
C CYS A 306 5.76 -21.23 -21.06
N GLN A 307 5.69 -21.26 -19.72
CA GLN A 307 4.58 -20.66 -18.96
C GLN A 307 4.54 -19.14 -19.13
N MET A 308 5.70 -18.49 -19.12
CA MET A 308 5.83 -17.05 -19.34
C MET A 308 5.32 -16.62 -20.72
N ASN A 309 5.64 -17.36 -21.78
CA ASN A 309 5.14 -17.07 -23.12
C ASN A 309 3.60 -17.10 -23.18
N HIS A 310 2.97 -18.03 -22.47
CA HIS A 310 1.52 -18.14 -22.41
C HIS A 310 0.87 -16.96 -21.64
N HIS A 311 1.42 -16.62 -20.47
CA HIS A 311 0.93 -15.51 -19.65
C HIS A 311 1.09 -14.15 -20.36
N TRP A 312 2.22 -13.96 -21.06
CA TRP A 312 2.50 -12.74 -21.83
C TRP A 312 1.50 -12.52 -22.98
N ILE A 313 1.24 -13.56 -23.79
CA ILE A 313 0.29 -13.50 -24.91
C ILE A 313 -1.12 -13.15 -24.41
N GLN A 314 -1.50 -13.68 -23.26
CA GLN A 314 -2.83 -13.47 -22.69
C GLN A 314 -3.00 -12.11 -22.01
N SER A 315 -1.96 -11.58 -21.37
CA SER A 315 -2.04 -10.35 -20.59
C SER A 315 -1.73 -9.07 -21.38
N GLY A 316 -1.10 -9.17 -22.56
CA GLY A 316 -0.87 -8.03 -23.46
C GLY A 316 0.04 -6.93 -22.89
N ARG A 317 0.80 -7.19 -21.83
CA ARG A 317 1.62 -6.20 -21.10
C ARG A 317 3.06 -6.69 -20.92
N PRO A 318 4.10 -5.88 -21.22
CA PRO A 318 5.46 -6.09 -20.73
C PRO A 318 5.99 -4.88 -19.92
N PRO A 319 7.08 -5.03 -19.13
CA PRO A 319 8.14 -6.01 -19.34
C PRO A 319 8.62 -6.80 -18.12
N ASN A 320 8.46 -8.11 -18.28
CA ASN A 320 9.55 -9.09 -18.30
C ASN A 320 10.97 -8.54 -17.94
N PRO A 321 11.66 -9.09 -16.92
CA PRO A 321 13.06 -8.80 -16.60
C PRO A 321 14.06 -9.28 -17.67
N TYR A 322 13.58 -9.68 -18.86
CA TYR A 322 14.35 -10.10 -20.05
C TYR A 322 14.45 -9.05 -21.18
N TYR A 323 14.06 -7.78 -20.98
CA TYR A 323 14.06 -6.78 -22.07
C TYR A 323 15.47 -6.26 -22.49
N GLY A 324 16.13 -6.92 -23.46
CA GLY A 324 17.35 -6.38 -24.12
C GLY A 324 18.59 -7.28 -24.21
N GLY A 325 18.56 -8.56 -23.79
CA GLY A 325 19.68 -9.49 -23.98
C GLY A 325 20.09 -10.27 -22.73
N GLY A 326 21.39 -10.56 -22.56
CA GLY A 326 21.91 -11.45 -21.52
C GLY A 326 21.83 -10.94 -20.08
N ASN A 327 21.57 -9.64 -19.86
CA ASN A 327 21.32 -9.07 -18.52
C ASN A 327 20.44 -7.80 -18.57
N PRO A 328 19.17 -7.91 -18.92
CA PRO A 328 18.43 -6.75 -19.41
C PRO A 328 17.85 -5.84 -18.33
N LEU A 329 17.92 -6.21 -17.06
CA LEU A 329 17.68 -5.29 -15.94
C LEU A 329 18.96 -4.78 -15.29
N HIS A 330 20.16 -5.20 -15.74
CA HIS A 330 21.42 -4.86 -15.07
C HIS A 330 21.39 -5.07 -13.54
N LEU A 331 20.62 -6.05 -13.05
CA LEU A 331 20.45 -6.23 -11.61
C LEU A 331 21.82 -6.44 -10.97
N GLY A 332 22.16 -5.57 -10.01
CA GLY A 332 23.35 -5.55 -9.19
C GLY A 332 23.35 -6.74 -8.25
N LEU A 333 23.55 -7.92 -8.80
CA LEU A 333 23.55 -9.19 -8.08
C LEU A 333 24.58 -9.20 -6.94
N ILE A 334 24.13 -8.85 -5.73
CA ILE A 334 24.84 -9.13 -4.47
C ILE A 334 24.42 -10.52 -3.94
N LEU A 335 24.08 -11.48 -4.81
CA LEU A 335 24.13 -12.92 -4.47
C LEU A 335 25.54 -13.49 -4.74
N THR A 336 26.55 -12.64 -4.56
CA THR A 336 27.97 -12.87 -4.74
C THR A 336 28.65 -12.68 -3.40
N GLY A 337 28.52 -13.68 -2.52
CA GLY A 337 29.34 -13.87 -1.32
C GLY A 337 29.74 -12.61 -0.54
N LEU A 338 28.86 -12.14 0.35
CA LEU A 338 29.38 -11.57 1.59
C LEU A 338 30.09 -12.71 2.32
N SER A 339 31.38 -12.53 2.65
CA SER A 339 32.09 -13.42 3.56
C SER A 339 31.28 -13.58 4.85
N GLU A 340 31.46 -14.71 5.53
CA GLU A 340 30.76 -15.08 6.77
C GLU A 340 30.88 -14.04 7.92
N ASP A 341 31.59 -12.93 7.73
CA ASP A 341 31.90 -11.93 8.75
C ASP A 341 30.81 -10.87 8.99
N ASN A 342 29.74 -10.81 8.19
CA ASN A 342 28.68 -9.78 8.34
C ASN A 342 27.27 -10.31 8.61
N LEU A 343 27.12 -11.59 8.98
CA LEU A 343 25.87 -12.06 9.59
C LEU A 343 25.84 -11.60 11.05
N VAL A 344 25.17 -10.46 11.28
CA VAL A 344 24.77 -10.06 12.61
C VAL A 344 23.87 -11.16 13.17
N ASN A 345 24.36 -11.82 14.22
CA ASN A 345 23.55 -12.63 15.13
C ASN A 345 22.34 -11.80 15.60
N THR A 346 21.14 -12.14 15.11
CA THR A 346 19.87 -11.93 15.82
C THR A 346 18.81 -12.86 15.26
#